data_AF-A0A7S1WN99-F1
#
_entry.id   AF-A0A7S1WN99-F1
#
_cell.length_a   1.000
_cell.length_b   1.000
_cell.length_c   1.000
_cell.angle_alpha   90.00
_cell.angle_beta   90.00
_cell.angle_gamma   90.00
#
_symmetry.space_group_name_H-M   'P 1'
#
loop_
_entity.id
_entity.type
_entity.pdbx_description
1 polymer ?
#
loop_
_entity_poly.entity_id
_entity_poly.type
_entity_poly.pdbx_seq_one_letter_code
_entity_poly.pdbx_strand_id
1 'polypeptide(L)'
;DFVRNYRDTVEEPDTGGIEQILRMYRQGTFRLLKQKDLSVESGAKADQAMCVVCLEEFKPEDEVSQLHCGHVFHPTCAHKWLCEDWRCPFRCALAAPQSPKAIGVGVEEIAEGRGPDLETGGAMGYW
;
A
#
# COMPACT_ATOMS: atom_id res chain seq x y z
N ASP A 1 -10.84 15.97 17.87
CA ASP A 1 -10.07 14.72 17.70
C ASP A 1 -10.99 13.69 17.08
N PHE A 2 -10.86 13.46 15.77
CA PHE A 2 -11.80 12.63 14.99
C PHE A 2 -12.01 11.25 15.62
N VAL A 3 -10.93 10.61 16.09
CA VAL A 3 -10.95 9.26 16.68
C VAL A 3 -11.87 9.18 17.90
N ARG A 4 -11.85 10.19 18.78
CA ARG A 4 -12.72 10.23 19.97
C ARG A 4 -14.18 10.52 19.65
N ASN A 5 -14.44 11.33 18.62
CA ASN A 5 -15.80 11.81 18.29
C ASN A 5 -16.54 10.88 17.33
N TYR A 6 -15.84 9.95 16.67
CA TYR A 6 -16.45 9.03 15.70
C TYR A 6 -17.59 8.20 16.32
N ARG A 7 -17.45 7.78 17.59
CA ARG A 7 -18.46 7.01 18.33
C ARG A 7 -19.82 7.70 18.40
N ASP A 8 -19.83 9.04 18.41
CA ASP A 8 -21.04 9.86 18.54
C ASP A 8 -21.69 10.17 17.18
N THR A 9 -21.01 9.87 16.06
CA THR A 9 -21.48 10.17 14.70
C THR A 9 -22.11 8.99 13.96
N VAL A 10 -22.08 7.79 14.53
CA VAL A 10 -22.67 6.58 13.92
C VAL A 10 -24.03 6.33 14.54
N GLU A 11 -25.10 6.47 13.76
CA GLU A 11 -26.48 6.47 14.29
C GLU A 11 -26.90 5.15 14.97
N GLU A 12 -26.27 4.01 14.67
CA GLU A 12 -26.42 2.77 15.45
C GLU A 12 -25.11 1.96 15.39
N PRO A 13 -24.29 1.92 16.45
CA PRO A 13 -23.04 1.18 16.43
C PRO A 13 -23.26 -0.31 16.63
N ASP A 14 -22.88 -1.12 15.64
CA ASP A 14 -22.42 -2.47 15.93
C ASP A 14 -21.18 -2.35 16.83
N THR A 15 -21.40 -2.43 18.15
CA THR A 15 -20.50 -1.85 19.15
C THR A 15 -19.13 -2.55 19.15
N GLY A 16 -19.10 -3.82 18.74
CA GLY A 16 -17.87 -4.59 18.61
C GLY A 16 -16.95 -4.09 17.50
N GLY A 17 -17.49 -3.57 16.39
CA GLY A 17 -16.71 -3.04 15.27
C GLY A 17 -15.92 -1.79 15.65
N ILE A 18 -16.59 -0.85 16.35
CA ILE A 18 -15.99 0.44 16.71
C ILE A 18 -14.84 0.27 17.72
N GLU A 19 -15.02 -0.54 18.76
CA GLU A 19 -13.97 -0.71 19.78
C GLU A 19 -12.65 -1.26 19.20
N GLN A 20 -12.75 -2.16 18.24
CA GLN A 20 -11.58 -2.73 17.59
C GLN A 20 -10.91 -1.71 16.65
N ILE A 21 -11.65 -0.84 15.96
CA ILE A 21 -11.08 0.28 15.19
C ILE A 21 -10.34 1.25 16.14
N LEU A 22 -10.94 1.60 17.28
CA LEU A 22 -10.30 2.48 18.28
C LEU A 22 -9.02 1.86 18.86
N ARG A 23 -9.01 0.54 19.06
CA ARG A 23 -7.80 -0.20 19.45
C ARG A 23 -6.70 -0.07 18.39
N MET A 24 -7.03 -0.17 17.11
CA MET A 24 -6.05 -0.03 16.02
C MET A 24 -5.41 1.38 15.99
N TYR A 25 -6.20 2.42 16.23
CA TYR A 25 -5.66 3.78 16.38
C TYR A 25 -4.67 3.89 17.54
N ARG A 26 -5.03 3.34 18.70
CA ARG A 26 -4.14 3.33 19.87
C ARG A 26 -2.85 2.57 19.62
N GLN A 27 -2.91 1.50 18.82
CA GLN A 27 -1.76 0.67 18.45
C GLN A 27 -0.94 1.23 17.29
N GLY A 28 -1.40 2.29 16.61
CA GLY A 28 -0.72 2.88 15.45
C GLY A 28 -0.74 2.00 14.19
N THR A 29 -1.51 0.90 14.20
CA THR A 29 -1.78 0.07 13.01
C THR A 29 -2.82 0.70 12.09
N PHE A 30 -3.55 1.67 12.62
CA PHE A 30 -4.39 2.58 11.87
C PHE A 30 -4.02 4.01 12.29
N ARG A 31 -3.54 4.83 11.37
CA ARG A 31 -3.03 6.18 11.68
C ARG A 31 -3.97 7.21 11.09
N LEU A 32 -4.14 8.32 11.81
CA LEU A 32 -4.83 9.51 11.31
C LEU A 32 -3.78 10.59 11.02
N LEU A 33 -3.72 11.05 9.79
CA LEU A 33 -2.70 11.97 9.26
C LEU A 33 -3.39 13.05 8.43
N LYS A 34 -2.68 14.12 8.07
CA LYS A 34 -3.15 15.04 7.02
C LYS A 34 -2.59 14.64 5.67
N GLN A 35 -3.37 14.82 4.61
CA GLN A 35 -2.94 14.42 3.27
C GLN A 35 -1.62 15.08 2.84
N LYS A 36 -1.42 16.35 3.19
CA LYS A 36 -0.18 17.07 2.91
C LYS A 36 1.06 16.47 3.59
N ASP A 37 0.91 15.83 4.75
CA ASP A 37 2.04 15.26 5.49
C ASP A 37 2.47 13.92 4.87
N LEU A 38 1.52 13.19 4.26
CA LEU A 38 1.78 11.91 3.60
C LEU A 38 2.73 12.02 2.39
N SER A 39 2.60 13.12 1.64
CA SER A 39 3.41 13.42 0.45
C SER A 39 4.90 13.61 0.78
N VAL A 40 5.23 13.86 2.05
CA VAL A 40 6.60 14.10 2.53
C VAL A 40 7.28 12.82 3.02
N GLU A 41 6.50 11.87 3.56
CA GLU A 41 7.03 10.69 4.27
C GLU A 41 7.20 9.46 3.37
N SER A 42 6.53 9.43 2.23
CA SER A 42 6.65 8.34 1.28
C SER A 42 6.70 8.92 -0.12
N GLY A 43 7.74 8.59 -0.89
CA GLY A 43 7.75 8.74 -2.35
C GLY A 43 6.72 7.83 -3.05
N ALA A 44 5.55 7.65 -2.42
CA ALA A 44 4.42 6.89 -2.91
C ALA A 44 3.79 7.68 -4.06
N LYS A 45 3.82 7.03 -5.23
CA LYS A 45 3.19 7.42 -6.48
C LYS A 45 1.82 8.08 -6.27
N ALA A 46 1.51 9.00 -7.18
CA ALA A 46 0.24 9.75 -7.35
C ALA A 46 -1.07 8.92 -7.35
N ASP A 47 -1.02 7.62 -7.13
CA ASP A 47 -2.15 6.69 -7.05
C ASP A 47 -2.89 6.76 -5.69
N GLN A 48 -2.30 7.42 -4.68
CA GLN A 48 -2.93 7.64 -3.36
C GLN A 48 -3.58 9.02 -3.20
N ALA A 49 -3.84 9.73 -4.31
CA ALA A 49 -4.51 11.03 -4.31
C ALA A 49 -6.04 10.95 -4.26
N MET A 50 -6.62 9.74 -4.29
CA MET A 50 -8.07 9.51 -4.32
C MET A 50 -8.48 8.42 -3.33
N CYS A 51 -9.61 8.61 -2.66
CA CYS A 51 -10.21 7.59 -1.81
C CYS A 51 -11.00 6.59 -2.67
N VAL A 52 -10.54 5.35 -2.81
CA VAL A 52 -11.22 4.34 -3.65
C VAL A 52 -12.60 3.88 -3.12
N VAL A 53 -12.96 4.26 -1.90
CA VAL A 53 -14.25 3.89 -1.29
C VAL A 53 -15.35 4.87 -1.72
N CYS A 54 -15.06 6.18 -1.77
CA CYS A 54 -16.00 7.19 -2.25
C CYS A 54 -15.69 7.73 -3.66
N LEU A 55 -14.54 7.35 -4.24
CA LEU A 55 -14.04 7.79 -5.55
C LEU A 55 -13.78 9.30 -5.65
N GLU A 56 -13.53 9.97 -4.51
CA GLU A 56 -13.23 11.39 -4.44
C GLU A 56 -11.74 11.65 -4.21
N GLU A 57 -11.23 12.73 -4.80
CA GLU A 57 -9.85 13.20 -4.61
C GLU A 57 -9.66 13.79 -3.21
N PHE A 58 -8.51 13.51 -2.60
CA PHE A 58 -8.12 14.09 -1.32
C PHE A 58 -7.66 15.53 -1.48
N LYS A 59 -8.15 16.42 -0.61
CA LYS A 59 -7.65 17.79 -0.51
C LYS A 59 -6.42 17.83 0.40
N PRO A 60 -5.50 18.79 0.21
CA PRO A 60 -4.29 18.90 1.03
C PRO A 60 -4.58 19.11 2.53
N GLU A 61 -5.76 19.65 2.86
CA GLU A 61 -6.20 19.89 4.24
C GLU A 61 -7.01 18.73 4.82
N ASP A 62 -7.35 17.72 4.03
CA ASP A 62 -8.17 16.62 4.49
C ASP A 62 -7.40 15.74 5.49
N GLU A 63 -8.13 15.30 6.51
CA GLU A 63 -7.70 14.23 7.39
C GLU A 63 -7.88 12.90 6.66
N VAL A 64 -6.82 12.12 6.58
CA VAL A 64 -6.81 10.82 5.94
C VAL A 64 -6.37 9.77 6.93
N SER A 65 -6.92 8.57 6.80
CA SER A 65 -6.49 7.43 7.60
C SER A 65 -5.68 6.44 6.79
N GLN A 66 -4.51 6.11 7.30
CA GLN A 66 -3.58 5.15 6.71
C GLN A 66 -3.63 3.84 7.48
N LEU A 67 -3.95 2.75 6.78
CA LEU A 67 -3.82 1.40 7.30
C LEU A 67 -2.33 1.01 7.35
N HIS A 68 -1.96 0.09 8.23
CA HIS A 68 -0.60 -0.46 8.32
C HIS A 68 -0.05 -1.06 7.01
N CYS A 69 -0.91 -1.45 6.06
CA CYS A 69 -0.46 -1.86 4.73
C CYS A 69 0.03 -0.70 3.86
N GLY A 70 -0.19 0.56 4.28
CA GLY A 70 0.20 1.79 3.59
C GLY A 70 -0.92 2.46 2.80
N HIS A 71 -2.09 1.82 2.64
CA HIS A 71 -3.20 2.39 1.89
C HIS A 71 -4.00 3.42 2.70
N VAL A 72 -4.51 4.42 1.99
CA VAL A 72 -5.03 5.68 2.55
C VAL A 72 -6.47 5.87 2.10
N PHE A 73 -7.32 6.33 3.02
CA PHE A 73 -8.75 6.51 2.82
C PHE A 73 -9.24 7.71 3.64
N HIS A 74 -10.43 8.22 3.33
CA HIS A 74 -11.13 9.09 4.29
C HIS A 74 -11.40 8.29 5.58
N PRO A 75 -11.28 8.92 6.74
CA PRO A 75 -11.41 8.24 8.01
C PRO A 75 -12.82 7.63 8.16
N THR A 76 -13.87 8.34 7.75
CA THR A 76 -15.25 7.83 7.70
C THR A 76 -15.40 6.64 6.73
N CYS A 77 -14.81 6.72 5.54
CA CYS A 77 -14.85 5.64 4.55
C CYS A 77 -14.14 4.38 5.03
N ALA A 78 -12.96 4.53 5.62
CA ALA A 78 -12.21 3.42 6.19
C ALA A 78 -12.97 2.75 7.34
N HIS A 79 -13.59 3.53 8.22
CA HIS A 79 -14.33 2.96 9.35
C HIS A 79 -15.56 2.19 8.87
N LYS A 80 -16.36 2.77 7.96
CA LYS A 80 -17.49 2.08 7.35
C LYS A 80 -17.07 0.76 6.72
N TRP A 81 -15.95 0.75 6.00
CA TRP A 81 -15.41 -0.46 5.39
C TRP A 81 -14.98 -1.51 6.43
N LEU A 82 -14.20 -1.09 7.44
CA LEU A 82 -13.70 -2.00 8.47
C LEU A 82 -14.79 -2.55 9.41
N CYS A 83 -15.93 -1.87 9.52
CA CYS A 83 -17.09 -2.41 10.21
C CYS A 83 -17.69 -3.62 9.47
N GLU A 84 -17.57 -3.69 8.14
CA GLU A 84 -18.10 -4.80 7.34
C GLU A 84 -17.03 -5.87 7.06
N ASP A 85 -15.82 -5.46 6.69
CA ASP A 85 -14.71 -6.36 6.39
C ASP A 85 -13.38 -5.79 6.88
N TRP A 86 -12.73 -6.51 7.79
CA TRP A 86 -11.46 -6.11 8.42
C TRP A 86 -10.26 -6.10 7.46
N ARG A 87 -10.45 -6.43 6.18
CA ARG A 87 -9.40 -6.45 5.16
C ARG A 87 -9.30 -5.11 4.45
N CYS A 88 -8.09 -4.77 4.01
CA CYS A 88 -7.87 -3.61 3.15
C CYS A 88 -8.72 -3.73 1.86
N PRO A 89 -9.38 -2.67 1.37
CA PRO A 89 -10.13 -2.67 0.11
C PRO A 89 -9.32 -3.18 -1.10
N PHE A 90 -8.01 -2.91 -1.11
CA PHE A 90 -7.07 -3.41 -2.12
C PHE A 90 -6.69 -4.88 -1.93
N ARG A 91 -7.28 -5.58 -0.95
CA ARG A 91 -7.00 -6.98 -0.56
C ARG A 91 -5.52 -7.28 -0.31
N CYS A 92 -4.77 -6.30 0.20
CA CYS A 92 -3.38 -6.51 0.57
C CYS A 92 -3.27 -7.39 1.80
N ALA A 93 -2.15 -8.12 1.90
CA ALA A 93 -1.80 -8.78 3.15
C ALA A 93 -1.64 -7.71 4.24
N LEU A 94 -2.45 -7.82 5.28
CA LEU A 94 -2.31 -7.05 6.53
C LEU A 94 -1.05 -7.48 7.31
N ALA A 95 -0.27 -8.44 6.80
CA ALA A 95 0.94 -8.91 7.45
C ALA A 95 2.13 -7.97 7.21
N ALA A 96 2.54 -7.27 8.28
CA ALA A 96 3.81 -6.56 8.50
C ALA A 96 4.10 -5.28 7.65
N PRO A 97 4.86 -4.31 8.20
CA PRO A 97 5.21 -3.07 7.49
C PRO A 97 6.04 -3.40 6.25
N GLN A 98 5.55 -3.01 5.07
CA GLN A 98 6.34 -3.08 3.84
C GLN A 98 7.55 -2.15 4.01
N SER A 99 8.75 -2.71 4.06
CA SER A 99 9.97 -1.97 3.74
C SER A 99 9.85 -1.41 2.32
N PRO A 100 10.43 -0.23 2.03
CA PRO A 100 10.34 0.38 0.71
C PRO A 100 10.98 -0.56 -0.31
N LYS A 101 10.14 -1.22 -1.11
CA LYS A 101 10.58 -2.17 -2.13
C LYS A 101 11.18 -1.36 -3.27
N ALA A 102 12.50 -1.39 -3.40
CA ALA A 102 13.23 -0.85 -4.54
C ALA A 102 12.62 -1.44 -5.83
N ILE A 103 12.06 -0.56 -6.67
CA ILE A 103 11.56 -0.91 -7.99
C ILE A 103 12.80 -1.11 -8.88
N GLY A 104 13.20 -2.36 -9.09
CA GLY A 104 14.13 -2.71 -10.17
C GLY A 104 13.40 -2.64 -11.50
N VAL A 105 13.57 -1.55 -12.24
CA VAL A 105 13.32 -1.53 -13.68
C VAL A 105 14.58 -2.07 -14.36
N GLY A 106 14.47 -3.25 -14.97
CA GLY A 106 15.47 -3.81 -15.86
C GLY A 106 14.75 -4.41 -17.06
N VAL A 107 14.78 -3.66 -18.16
CA VAL A 107 14.19 -3.97 -19.47
C VAL A 107 14.82 -5.21 -20.11
N GLU A 108 14.00 -5.98 -20.83
CA GLU A 108 14.47 -7.05 -21.72
C GLU A 108 15.26 -6.44 -22.88
N GLU A 109 16.50 -6.92 -23.10
CA GLU A 109 17.31 -6.56 -24.27
C GLU A 109 17.48 -7.80 -25.15
N ILE A 110 16.89 -7.74 -26.35
CA ILE A 110 17.05 -8.68 -27.45
C ILE A 110 17.90 -8.02 -28.55
N ALA A 111 19.06 -8.61 -28.87
CA ALA A 111 19.88 -8.44 -30.08
C ALA A 111 21.34 -8.81 -29.70
N GLU A 112 22.23 -9.41 -30.49
CA GLU A 112 22.30 -9.81 -31.89
C GLU A 112 23.50 -10.76 -32.01
N GLY A 113 23.49 -11.66 -33.00
CA GLY A 113 24.52 -12.68 -33.17
C GLY A 113 25.90 -12.16 -33.61
N ARG A 114 26.90 -13.02 -33.41
CA ARG A 114 28.11 -13.09 -34.25
C ARG A 114 28.80 -14.45 -34.06
N GLY A 115 28.79 -15.27 -35.11
CA GLY A 115 29.95 -16.13 -35.40
C GLY A 115 31.16 -15.23 -35.74
N PRO A 116 32.39 -15.75 -35.69
CA PRO A 116 32.84 -16.64 -36.76
C PRO A 116 33.60 -17.90 -36.29
N ASP A 117 33.76 -18.78 -37.29
CA ASP A 117 34.78 -19.82 -37.56
C ASP A 117 36.22 -19.44 -37.10
N LEU A 118 37.27 -20.26 -37.00
CA LEU A 118 37.72 -21.52 -37.62
C LEU A 118 39.05 -21.96 -36.93
N GLU A 119 39.35 -23.27 -36.91
CA GLU A 119 40.68 -23.94 -36.80
C GLU A 119 41.57 -23.71 -35.55
N THR A 120 42.12 -24.74 -34.87
CA THR A 120 43.17 -25.63 -35.40
C THR A 120 43.48 -26.77 -34.42
N GLY A 121 43.56 -28.01 -34.94
CA GLY A 121 44.61 -29.01 -34.65
C GLY A 121 44.90 -29.48 -33.22
N GLY A 122 44.65 -30.77 -32.96
CA GLY A 122 45.22 -31.51 -31.82
C GLY A 122 44.94 -33.00 -31.91
N ALA A 123 45.79 -33.72 -32.64
CA ALA A 123 45.78 -35.16 -32.78
C ALA A 123 46.23 -35.90 -31.48
N MET A 124 46.04 -37.22 -31.49
CA MET A 124 46.60 -38.27 -30.61
C MET A 124 45.77 -38.53 -29.32
N GLY A 125 45.26 -39.72 -29.03
CA GLY A 125 45.39 -41.05 -29.63
C GLY A 125 44.64 -42.09 -28.78
N TYR A 126 44.22 -43.19 -29.43
CA TYR A 126 44.31 -44.60 -29.00
C TYR A 126 44.77 -44.85 -27.55
N TRP A 127 44.09 -45.61 -26.67
CA TRP A 127 43.30 -46.83 -26.78
C TRP A 127 42.20 -46.87 -25.71
#